data_AF-T0YRC3-F1
#
_entry.id   AF-T0YRC3-F1
#
_cell.length_a   1.000
_cell.length_b   1.000
_cell.length_c   1.000
_cell.angle_alpha   90.00
_cell.angle_beta   90.00
_cell.angle_gamma   90.00
#
_symmetry.space_group_name_H-M   'P 1'
#
loop_
_entity.id
_entity.type
_entity.pdbx_description
1 polymer ?
#
loop_
_entity_poly.entity_id
_entity_poly.type
_entity_poly.pdbx_seq_one_letter_code
_entity_poly.pdbx_strand_id
1 'polypeptide(L)'
;RCPWAEIGRTTAEATLIVQDGRGGEAAVSMPLKRVFASSRRLPRVLMHGSLPDASDGIRLAPIEDLLCAVLQAPTVADKSFLVTIADRTVGGLSVRDPLVGPYQVPVGDVAVVARDFVGYAGCAMSLGERPPVALIDPAASARLAIAEALTNLVAADVTQPEQVAFSAN
;
A
#
# COMPACT_ATOMS: atom_id res chain seq x y z
N ARG A 1 25.12 -14.44 -7.28
CA ARG A 1 25.74 -15.06 -6.09
C ARG A 1 24.75 -14.96 -4.95
N CYS A 2 24.30 -16.07 -4.39
CA CYS A 2 23.38 -16.08 -3.25
C CYS A 2 24.14 -16.71 -2.06
N PRO A 3 24.75 -15.92 -1.18
CA PRO A 3 25.40 -16.46 0.00
C PRO A 3 24.36 -17.10 0.91
N TRP A 4 24.63 -18.32 1.35
CA TRP A 4 23.78 -19.06 2.29
C TRP A 4 24.66 -19.73 3.34
N ALA A 5 24.08 -20.00 4.51
CA ALA A 5 24.73 -20.72 5.59
C ALA A 5 23.70 -21.53 6.37
N GLU A 6 24.07 -22.75 6.75
CA GLU A 6 23.34 -23.50 7.76
C GLU A 6 23.71 -22.94 9.14
N ILE A 7 22.75 -22.32 9.82
CA ILE A 7 22.97 -21.64 11.12
C ILE A 7 22.40 -22.42 12.31
N GLY A 8 21.80 -23.59 12.07
CA GLY A 8 21.17 -24.38 13.11
C GLY A 8 20.26 -25.47 12.55
N ARG A 9 19.62 -26.19 13.46
CA ARG A 9 18.72 -27.31 13.18
C ARG A 9 17.43 -27.19 13.97
N THR A 10 16.33 -27.69 13.42
CA THR A 10 15.07 -27.84 14.16
C THR A 10 15.15 -29.10 15.02
N THR A 11 14.71 -28.99 16.27
CA THR A 11 14.62 -30.13 17.19
C THR A 11 13.20 -30.26 17.73
N ALA A 12 12.89 -31.38 18.40
CA ALA A 12 11.56 -31.62 18.98
C ALA A 12 11.34 -30.81 20.27
N GLU A 13 12.41 -30.33 20.90
CA GLU A 13 12.34 -29.52 22.10
C GLU A 13 11.85 -28.10 21.78
N ALA A 14 10.83 -27.63 22.51
CA ALA A 14 10.28 -26.28 22.35
C ALA A 14 11.16 -25.21 23.01
N THR A 15 12.46 -25.22 22.72
CA THR A 15 13.48 -24.34 23.30
C THR A 15 14.30 -23.69 22.19
N LEU A 16 14.49 -22.37 22.28
CA LEU A 16 15.41 -21.63 21.44
C LEU A 16 16.78 -21.61 22.10
N ILE A 17 17.79 -22.15 21.41
CA ILE A 17 19.19 -22.10 21.81
C ILE A 17 19.97 -21.36 20.73
N VAL A 18 20.69 -20.30 21.11
CA VAL A 18 21.65 -19.60 20.24
C VAL A 18 23.02 -19.77 20.87
N GLN A 19 23.95 -20.35 20.13
CA GLN A 19 25.34 -20.54 20.55
C GLN A 19 26.22 -19.47 19.92
N ASP A 20 27.12 -18.89 20.70
CA ASP A 20 28.09 -17.92 20.21
C ASP A 20 29.52 -18.47 20.35
N GLY A 21 30.35 -18.18 19.34
CA GLY A 21 31.78 -18.47 19.34
C GLY A 21 32.18 -19.93 19.06
N ARG A 22 33.50 -20.13 18.99
CA ARG A 22 34.16 -21.45 18.76
C ARG A 22 33.98 -22.43 19.95
N GLY A 23 33.50 -21.95 21.09
CA GLY A 23 33.37 -22.70 22.34
C GLY A 23 31.98 -23.28 22.62
N GLY A 24 30.96 -22.94 21.81
CA GLY A 24 29.61 -23.50 21.95
C GLY A 24 28.82 -23.01 23.17
N GLU A 25 29.22 -21.90 23.79
CA GLU A 25 28.47 -21.31 24.91
C GLU A 25 27.11 -20.79 24.44
N ALA A 26 26.07 -21.13 25.20
CA ALA A 26 24.71 -20.72 24.87
C ALA A 26 24.47 -19.25 25.26
N ALA A 27 24.56 -18.35 24.29
CA ALA A 27 24.19 -16.94 24.44
C ALA A 27 22.69 -16.75 24.70
N VAL A 28 21.85 -17.62 24.13
CA VAL A 28 20.42 -17.69 24.43
C VAL A 28 20.06 -19.14 24.73
N SER A 29 19.29 -19.37 25.79
CA SER A 29 18.68 -20.66 26.09
C SER A 29 17.36 -20.42 26.83
N MET A 30 16.23 -20.52 26.11
CA MET A 30 14.92 -20.30 26.73
C MET A 30 13.79 -21.04 25.99
N PRO A 31 12.70 -21.40 26.70
CA PRO A 31 11.52 -22.00 26.06
C PRO A 31 10.88 -21.05 25.05
N LEU A 32 10.44 -21.58 23.89
CA LEU A 32 9.75 -20.82 22.85
C LEU A 32 8.49 -20.12 23.36
N LYS A 33 7.79 -20.73 24.33
CA LYS A 33 6.62 -20.11 24.97
C LYS A 33 6.93 -18.75 25.60
N ARG A 34 8.16 -18.53 26.09
CA ARG A 34 8.58 -17.24 26.65
C ARG A 34 8.85 -16.23 25.53
N VAL A 35 9.44 -16.66 24.43
CA VAL A 35 9.69 -15.81 23.24
C VAL A 35 8.36 -15.32 22.65
N PHE A 36 7.38 -16.22 22.56
CA PHE A 36 6.05 -15.93 21.99
C PHE A 36 4.99 -15.61 23.05
N ALA A 37 5.39 -15.26 24.27
CA ALA A 37 4.44 -14.87 25.30
C ALA A 37 3.74 -13.57 24.87
N SER A 38 2.46 -13.65 24.53
CA SER A 38 1.66 -12.46 24.24
C SER A 38 1.54 -11.61 25.51
N SER A 39 1.78 -10.30 25.38
CA SER A 39 1.37 -9.35 26.39
C SER A 39 -0.16 -9.30 26.51
N ARG A 40 -0.67 -8.93 27.68
CA ARG A 40 -2.11 -8.77 27.93
C ARG A 40 -2.65 -7.69 26.97
N ARG A 41 -3.83 -7.92 26.37
CA ARG A 41 -4.53 -6.88 25.58
C ARG A 41 -4.66 -5.63 26.44
N LEU A 42 -4.08 -4.53 25.98
CA LEU A 42 -4.19 -3.24 26.65
C LEU A 42 -5.64 -2.75 26.53
N PRO A 43 -6.29 -2.33 27.63
CA PRO A 43 -7.59 -1.67 27.53
C PRO A 43 -7.43 -0.39 26.72
N ARG A 44 -8.28 -0.20 25.71
CA ARG A 44 -8.35 1.04 24.91
C ARG A 44 -9.57 1.82 25.34
N VAL A 45 -9.37 3.07 25.73
CA VAL A 45 -10.44 4.04 25.95
C VAL A 45 -10.53 4.90 24.70
N LEU A 46 -11.69 4.91 24.05
CA LEU A 46 -11.95 5.72 22.86
C LEU A 46 -12.74 6.96 23.29
N MET A 47 -12.25 8.14 22.89
CA MET A 47 -12.97 9.41 23.04
C MET A 47 -13.32 9.92 21.65
N HIS A 48 -14.58 10.30 21.45
CA HIS A 48 -15.05 10.85 20.18
C HIS A 48 -15.16 12.37 20.32
N GLY A 49 -14.64 13.10 19.34
CA GLY A 49 -14.82 14.55 19.20
C GLY A 49 -15.57 14.84 17.91
N SER A 50 -16.44 15.85 17.92
CA SER A 50 -17.04 16.40 16.71
C SER A 50 -16.25 17.63 16.27
N LEU A 51 -15.96 17.74 14.97
CA LEU A 51 -15.49 19.01 14.43
C LEU A 51 -16.64 20.03 14.46
N PRO A 52 -16.36 21.31 14.77
CA PRO A 52 -17.34 22.37 14.60
C PRO A 52 -17.75 22.46 13.12
N ASP A 53 -19.01 22.79 12.87
CA ASP A 53 -19.52 22.99 11.52
C ASP A 53 -18.81 24.20 10.88
N ALA A 54 -18.09 23.95 9.78
CA ALA A 54 -17.34 24.97 9.05
C ALA A 54 -18.11 25.48 7.82
N SER A 55 -19.39 25.10 7.65
CA SER A 55 -20.23 25.58 6.56
C SER A 55 -20.43 27.10 6.59
N ASP A 56 -20.40 27.69 7.78
CA ASP A 56 -20.60 29.12 7.98
C ASP A 56 -19.32 29.90 7.67
N GLY A 57 -19.31 30.56 6.49
CA GLY A 57 -18.25 31.51 6.11
C GLY A 57 -17.37 31.09 4.94
N ILE A 58 -17.67 30.00 4.24
CA ILE A 58 -16.98 29.65 2.99
C ILE A 58 -17.28 30.73 1.94
N ARG A 59 -16.33 31.63 1.72
CA ARG A 59 -16.33 32.54 0.57
C ARG A 59 -15.50 31.90 -0.53
N LEU A 60 -16.16 31.49 -1.61
CA LEU A 60 -15.48 30.92 -2.76
C LEU A 60 -14.67 32.02 -3.46
N ALA A 61 -13.40 31.75 -3.70
CA ALA A 61 -12.56 32.55 -4.58
C ALA A 61 -13.04 32.39 -6.04
N PRO A 62 -12.60 33.27 -6.96
CA PRO A 62 -12.78 33.05 -8.40
C PRO A 62 -12.34 31.65 -8.82
N ILE A 63 -13.04 31.06 -9.78
CA ILE A 63 -12.80 29.67 -10.20
C ILE A 63 -11.39 29.48 -10.76
N GLU A 64 -10.84 30.51 -11.38
CA GLU A 64 -9.48 30.53 -11.93
C GLU A 64 -8.43 30.35 -10.82
N ASP A 65 -8.63 31.05 -9.70
CA ASP A 65 -7.75 30.95 -8.53
C ASP A 65 -7.85 29.58 -7.88
N LEU A 66 -9.08 29.05 -7.76
CA LEU A 66 -9.34 27.71 -7.22
C LEU A 66 -8.71 26.61 -8.09
N LEU A 67 -8.87 26.70 -9.41
CA LEU A 67 -8.28 25.75 -10.35
C LEU A 67 -6.75 25.77 -10.25
N CYS A 68 -6.15 26.96 -10.21
CA CYS A 68 -4.70 27.12 -10.06
C CYS A 68 -4.20 26.49 -8.75
N ALA A 69 -4.89 26.75 -7.63
CA ALA A 69 -4.55 26.18 -6.34
C ALA A 69 -4.67 24.64 -6.33
N VAL A 70 -5.72 24.08 -6.92
CA VAL A 70 -5.93 22.63 -7.00
C VAL A 70 -4.85 21.97 -7.86
N LEU A 71 -4.52 22.53 -9.02
CA LEU A 71 -3.49 21.96 -9.91
C LEU A 71 -2.07 22.07 -9.35
N GLN A 72 -1.82 23.04 -8.45
CA GLN A 72 -0.55 23.18 -7.74
C GLN A 72 -0.45 22.30 -6.49
N ALA A 73 -1.57 21.77 -5.98
CA ALA A 73 -1.55 20.91 -4.82
C ALA A 73 -0.74 19.64 -5.12
N PRO A 74 0.27 19.27 -4.30
CA PRO A 74 1.11 18.10 -4.58
C PRO A 74 0.34 16.78 -4.71
N THR A 75 -0.84 16.67 -4.09
CA THR A 75 -1.73 15.50 -4.23
C THR A 75 -2.31 15.39 -5.64
N VAL A 76 -2.49 16.50 -6.37
CA VAL A 76 -3.12 16.56 -7.70
C VAL A 76 -2.11 16.79 -8.82
N ALA A 77 -1.07 17.60 -8.59
CA ALA A 77 -0.07 18.00 -9.57
C ALA A 77 0.62 16.82 -10.30
N ASP A 78 1.32 17.10 -11.40
CA ASP A 78 2.07 16.09 -12.15
C ASP A 78 3.05 15.27 -11.27
N LYS A 79 3.07 13.95 -11.48
CA LYS A 79 3.86 12.99 -10.68
C LYS A 79 5.08 12.44 -11.41
N SER A 80 5.54 13.07 -12.49
CA SER A 80 6.68 12.60 -13.28
C SER A 80 7.92 12.36 -12.42
N PHE A 81 8.18 13.24 -11.44
CA PHE A 81 9.34 13.11 -10.54
C PHE A 81 9.34 11.82 -9.70
N LEU A 82 8.18 11.22 -9.44
CA LEU A 82 8.07 9.91 -8.77
C LEU A 82 8.10 8.76 -9.77
N VAL A 83 7.53 8.96 -10.97
CA VAL A 83 7.35 7.91 -11.96
C VAL A 83 8.65 7.61 -12.71
N THR A 84 9.41 8.64 -13.10
CA THR A 84 10.55 8.48 -14.01
C THR A 84 11.83 7.99 -13.33
N ILE A 85 11.91 8.09 -12.00
CA ILE A 85 13.07 7.63 -11.21
C ILE A 85 13.11 6.11 -11.04
N ALA A 86 12.00 5.42 -11.28
CA ALA A 86 11.87 3.97 -11.16
C ALA A 86 11.86 3.29 -12.53
N ASP A 87 12.42 2.09 -12.58
CA ASP A 87 12.27 1.19 -13.74
C ASP A 87 10.81 0.67 -13.80
N ARG A 88 10.25 0.63 -15.00
CA ARG A 88 8.86 0.20 -15.25
C ARG A 88 8.76 -0.88 -16.32
N THR A 89 9.90 -1.41 -16.77
CA THR A 89 10.02 -2.31 -17.94
C THR A 89 10.86 -3.56 -17.67
N VAL A 90 11.62 -3.59 -16.58
CA VAL A 90 12.43 -4.76 -16.19
C VAL A 90 11.58 -6.03 -16.19
N GLY A 91 12.11 -7.08 -16.83
CA GLY A 91 11.41 -8.35 -17.01
C GLY A 91 10.47 -8.42 -18.21
N GLY A 92 10.15 -7.30 -18.86
CA GLY A 92 9.43 -7.27 -20.14
C GLY A 92 7.95 -7.65 -20.08
N LEU A 93 7.37 -7.75 -18.88
CA LEU A 93 5.96 -8.13 -18.66
C LEU A 93 5.06 -6.95 -18.26
N SER A 94 5.60 -5.74 -18.20
CA SER A 94 4.82 -4.53 -17.93
C SER A 94 3.98 -4.16 -19.15
N VAL A 95 2.65 -4.22 -19.01
CA VAL A 95 1.69 -3.93 -20.09
C VAL A 95 1.14 -2.52 -19.96
N ARG A 96 0.86 -2.08 -18.72
CA ARG A 96 0.36 -0.74 -18.43
C ARG A 96 1.12 -0.11 -17.28
N ASP A 97 1.91 0.91 -17.60
CA ASP A 97 2.57 1.78 -16.63
C ASP A 97 1.81 3.12 -16.48
N PRO A 98 2.19 3.98 -15.51
CA PRO A 98 1.48 5.24 -15.26
C PRO A 98 1.52 6.23 -16.43
N LEU A 99 2.50 6.15 -17.34
CA LEU A 99 2.63 7.08 -18.46
C LEU A 99 1.65 6.72 -19.58
N VAL A 100 0.95 7.72 -20.12
CA VAL A 100 -0.17 7.50 -21.05
C VAL A 100 0.03 8.26 -22.36
N GLY A 101 -0.19 7.54 -23.47
CA GLY A 101 -0.28 8.11 -24.81
C GLY A 101 1.04 8.64 -25.36
N PRO A 102 1.03 9.26 -26.56
CA PRO A 102 2.26 9.71 -27.23
C PRO A 102 3.07 10.75 -26.43
N TYR A 103 2.41 11.48 -25.53
CA TYR A 103 3.04 12.49 -24.68
C TYR A 103 3.50 11.95 -23.33
N GLN A 104 3.28 10.66 -23.04
CA GLN A 104 3.74 10.00 -21.82
C GLN A 104 3.35 10.75 -20.53
N VAL A 105 2.09 11.20 -20.43
CA VAL A 105 1.60 11.94 -19.25
C VAL A 105 1.29 10.94 -18.11
N PRO A 106 1.74 11.15 -16.86
CA PRO A 106 1.58 10.19 -15.76
C PRO A 106 0.16 10.21 -15.16
N VAL A 107 -0.82 9.71 -15.91
CA VAL A 107 -2.26 9.71 -15.56
C VAL A 107 -2.91 8.33 -15.67
N GLY A 108 -2.12 7.25 -15.66
CA GLY A 108 -2.66 5.88 -15.65
C GLY A 108 -3.22 5.50 -14.28
N ASP A 109 -4.51 5.16 -14.22
CA ASP A 109 -5.21 4.81 -12.97
C ASP A 109 -4.88 3.39 -12.46
N VAL A 110 -4.47 2.49 -13.35
CA VAL A 110 -4.23 1.07 -13.07
C VAL A 110 -2.90 0.62 -13.66
N ALA A 111 -2.16 -0.19 -12.91
CA ALA A 111 -0.99 -0.89 -13.40
C ALA A 111 -1.38 -2.31 -13.85
N VAL A 112 -0.90 -2.74 -15.02
CA VAL A 112 -1.20 -4.07 -15.58
C VAL A 112 0.09 -4.78 -15.94
N VAL A 113 0.23 -6.02 -15.48
CA VAL A 113 1.39 -6.88 -15.73
C VAL A 113 0.92 -8.20 -16.33
N ALA A 114 1.55 -8.64 -17.42
CA ALA A 114 1.31 -9.93 -18.03
C ALA A 114 1.84 -11.06 -17.13
N ARG A 115 1.15 -12.21 -17.14
CA ARG A 115 1.57 -13.40 -16.39
C ARG A 115 2.87 -13.99 -16.94
N ASP A 116 2.99 -14.02 -18.26
CA ASP A 116 4.11 -14.56 -19.01
C ASP A 116 4.14 -13.93 -20.42
N PHE A 117 5.05 -14.41 -21.28
CA PHE A 117 5.20 -13.94 -22.66
C PHE A 117 4.20 -14.60 -23.65
N VAL A 118 3.25 -15.40 -23.16
CA VAL A 118 2.34 -16.20 -23.97
C VAL A 118 0.88 -15.91 -23.60
N GLY A 119 0.19 -15.21 -24.50
CA GLY A 119 -1.21 -14.84 -24.30
C GLY A 119 -1.35 -13.51 -23.55
N TYR A 120 -2.53 -13.28 -22.97
CA TYR A 120 -2.94 -11.96 -22.45
C TYR A 120 -3.41 -11.99 -21.00
N ALA A 121 -3.25 -13.13 -20.30
CA ALA A 121 -3.58 -13.21 -18.88
C ALA A 121 -2.55 -12.42 -18.05
N GLY A 122 -3.00 -11.84 -16.94
CA GLY A 122 -2.14 -11.01 -16.11
C GLY A 122 -2.76 -10.65 -14.77
N CYS A 123 -2.17 -9.63 -14.13
CA CYS A 123 -2.63 -9.04 -12.89
C CYS A 123 -2.79 -7.53 -13.08
N ALA A 124 -3.83 -6.97 -12.47
CA ALA A 124 -4.07 -5.54 -12.40
C ALA A 124 -3.95 -5.06 -10.95
N MET A 125 -3.41 -3.86 -10.75
CA MET A 125 -3.23 -3.25 -9.43
C MET A 125 -3.68 -1.79 -9.49
N SER A 126 -4.50 -1.40 -8.51
CA SER A 126 -4.92 -0.03 -8.29
C SER A 126 -4.80 0.32 -6.81
N LEU A 127 -4.80 1.61 -6.50
CA LEU A 127 -4.79 2.13 -5.14
C LEU A 127 -5.98 3.09 -4.98
N GLY A 128 -6.48 3.20 -3.75
CA GLY A 128 -7.44 4.23 -3.37
C GLY A 128 -7.17 4.68 -1.94
N GLU A 129 -7.27 5.99 -1.71
CA GLU A 129 -7.04 6.58 -0.40
C GLU A 129 -7.83 7.86 -0.21
N ARG A 130 -8.36 8.08 1.01
CA ARG A 130 -8.97 9.37 1.33
C ARG A 130 -8.73 9.85 2.77
N PRO A 131 -7.47 9.96 3.24
CA PRO A 131 -7.16 10.30 4.62
C PRO A 131 -7.80 11.61 5.13
N PRO A 132 -7.87 12.71 4.34
CA PRO A 132 -8.49 13.95 4.82
C PRO A 132 -9.95 13.80 5.26
N VAL A 133 -10.72 12.90 4.62
CA VAL A 133 -12.12 12.64 5.00
C VAL A 133 -12.21 11.98 6.38
N ALA A 134 -11.17 11.27 6.83
CA ALA A 134 -11.16 10.63 8.14
C ALA A 134 -11.19 11.62 9.31
N LEU A 135 -10.82 12.88 9.07
CA LEU A 135 -10.97 13.94 10.07
C LEU A 135 -12.44 14.23 10.41
N ILE A 136 -13.36 13.97 9.47
CA ILE A 136 -14.80 14.21 9.61
C ILE A 136 -15.53 12.89 9.87
N ASP A 137 -15.30 11.89 9.01
CA ASP A 137 -15.88 10.56 9.11
C ASP A 137 -14.83 9.50 8.69
N PRO A 138 -14.17 8.84 9.67
CA PRO A 138 -13.24 7.74 9.42
C PRO A 138 -13.85 6.58 8.64
N ALA A 139 -15.14 6.27 8.85
CA ALA A 139 -15.80 5.20 8.14
C ALA A 139 -16.09 5.58 6.68
N ALA A 140 -16.45 6.85 6.41
CA ALA A 140 -16.57 7.36 5.04
C ALA A 140 -15.23 7.33 4.31
N SER A 141 -14.14 7.72 4.98
CA SER A 141 -12.79 7.64 4.41
C SER A 141 -12.44 6.22 3.95
N ALA A 142 -12.72 5.21 4.79
CA ALA A 142 -12.49 3.82 4.44
C ALA A 142 -13.35 3.36 3.24
N ARG A 143 -14.64 3.75 3.21
CA ARG A 143 -15.52 3.44 2.06
C ARG A 143 -15.02 4.09 0.77
N LEU A 144 -14.57 5.34 0.84
CA LEU A 144 -14.03 6.07 -0.31
C LEU A 144 -12.72 5.47 -0.80
N ALA A 145 -11.83 5.03 0.09
CA ALA A 145 -10.60 4.34 -0.30
C ALA A 145 -10.87 3.06 -1.10
N ILE A 146 -11.84 2.24 -0.66
CA ILE A 146 -12.27 1.05 -1.39
C ILE A 146 -12.91 1.43 -2.72
N ALA A 147 -13.80 2.43 -2.72
CA ALA A 147 -14.48 2.88 -3.92
C ALA A 147 -13.49 3.39 -4.98
N GLU A 148 -12.52 4.22 -4.59
CA GLU A 148 -11.48 4.75 -5.48
C GLU A 148 -10.59 3.64 -6.06
N ALA A 149 -10.17 2.68 -5.23
CA ALA A 149 -9.40 1.54 -5.70
C ALA A 149 -10.18 0.75 -6.77
N LEU A 150 -11.47 0.52 -6.54
CA LEU A 150 -12.35 -0.15 -7.51
C LEU A 150 -12.55 0.68 -8.78
N THR A 151 -12.83 1.98 -8.68
CA THR A 151 -13.05 2.83 -9.86
C THR A 151 -11.80 2.95 -10.72
N ASN A 152 -10.61 2.99 -10.10
CA ASN A 152 -9.34 2.96 -10.81
C ASN A 152 -9.16 1.60 -11.53
N LEU A 153 -9.56 0.51 -10.89
CA LEU A 153 -9.45 -0.85 -11.46
C LEU A 153 -10.36 -1.09 -12.66
N VAL A 154 -11.46 -0.33 -12.82
CA VAL A 154 -12.40 -0.45 -13.96
C VAL A 154 -11.71 -0.29 -15.32
N ALA A 155 -10.57 0.40 -15.37
CA ALA A 155 -9.78 0.53 -16.60
C ALA A 155 -9.09 -0.77 -17.05
N ALA A 156 -9.16 -1.85 -16.26
CA ALA A 156 -8.62 -3.18 -16.58
C ALA A 156 -9.72 -4.23 -16.83
N ASP A 157 -9.35 -5.34 -17.48
CA ASP A 157 -10.24 -6.46 -17.80
C ASP A 157 -10.49 -7.37 -16.58
N VAL A 158 -11.11 -6.81 -15.54
CA VAL A 158 -11.55 -7.52 -14.34
C VAL A 158 -13.07 -7.62 -14.40
N THR A 159 -13.59 -8.83 -14.61
CA THR A 159 -15.01 -9.05 -14.93
C THR A 159 -15.83 -9.51 -13.74
N GLN A 160 -15.17 -10.06 -12.72
CA GLN A 160 -15.82 -10.68 -11.56
C GLN A 160 -15.25 -10.12 -10.25
N PRO A 161 -16.09 -9.69 -9.29
CA PRO A 161 -15.63 -9.17 -8.00
C PRO A 161 -14.74 -10.15 -7.23
N GLU A 162 -14.92 -11.45 -7.41
CA GLU A 162 -14.16 -12.52 -6.75
C GLU A 162 -12.69 -12.55 -7.19
N GLN A 163 -12.36 -11.89 -8.30
CA GLN A 163 -10.99 -11.72 -8.79
C GLN A 163 -10.23 -10.62 -8.05
N VAL A 164 -10.94 -9.79 -7.26
CA VAL A 164 -10.37 -8.65 -6.55
C VAL A 164 -10.04 -9.04 -5.12
N ALA A 165 -8.78 -8.83 -4.73
CA ALA A 165 -8.32 -8.93 -3.36
C ALA A 165 -7.80 -7.58 -2.88
N PHE A 166 -8.13 -7.20 -1.65
CA PHE A 166 -7.69 -5.95 -1.05
C PHE A 166 -6.56 -6.19 -0.04
N SER A 167 -5.60 -5.28 -0.04
CA SER A 167 -4.69 -5.06 1.08
C SER A 167 -5.11 -3.77 1.80
N ALA A 168 -5.35 -3.86 3.10
CA ALA A 168 -5.67 -2.71 3.95
C ALA A 168 -4.48 -2.45 4.89
N ASN A 169 -3.88 -1.26 4.77
CA ASN A 169 -2.71 -0.83 5.53
C ASN A 169 -3.03 0.39 6.39
#